data_AF-A0A7C5G4H7-F1
#
_entry.id   AF-A0A7C5G4H7-F1
#
_cell.length_a   1.000
_cell.length_b   1.000
_cell.length_c   1.000
_cell.angle_alpha   90.00
_cell.angle_beta   90.00
_cell.angle_gamma   90.00
#
_symmetry.space_group_name_H-M   'P 1'
#
loop_
_entity.id
_entity.type
_entity.pdbx_description
1 polymer ?
#
loop_
_entity_poly.entity_id
_entity_poly.type
_entity_poly.pdbx_seq_one_letter_code
_entity_poly.pdbx_strand_id
1 'polypeptide(L)'
;MFQSVAQAVNKFHIPVAVKRVGCSGLCHQAPTVELLVGGRRKYILGLRPENAPQILLEHFPIRSPWKVLALKAKEWLRDIWSPSEKHADGPKTVLPTDPDLATFFGRQVRIATEHLGELDPLDLKEYQRVGGFSALRRALFEWTPEQIIREIQASGLRGRGGAGFPTGQKWAQVAAQPRQPKFLICNGDEGDPGAFMDRTLLESFPFRVIEGAAIAAVATGCHQGFF
;
A
#
# COMPACT_ATOMS: atom_id res chain seq x y z
N MET A 1 -11.71 -9.16 -6.31
CA MET A 1 -11.35 -9.74 -5.00
C MET A 1 -12.02 -9.04 -3.82
N PHE A 2 -11.71 -7.77 -3.53
CA PHE A 2 -12.29 -7.02 -2.39
C PHE A 2 -13.82 -7.12 -2.30
N GLN A 3 -14.53 -6.84 -3.40
CA GLN A 3 -15.99 -6.92 -3.46
C GLN A 3 -16.50 -8.33 -3.11
N SER A 4 -15.84 -9.38 -3.59
CA SER A 4 -16.19 -10.76 -3.30
C SER A 4 -16.04 -11.10 -1.81
N VAL A 5 -14.95 -10.64 -1.18
CA VAL A 5 -14.74 -10.79 0.28
C VAL A 5 -15.81 -10.02 1.06
N ALA A 6 -16.04 -8.75 0.72
CA ALA A 6 -17.03 -7.91 1.39
C ALA A 6 -18.46 -8.47 1.27
N GLN A 7 -18.84 -8.94 0.08
CA GLN A 7 -20.12 -9.60 -0.16
C GLN A 7 -20.26 -10.89 0.66
N ALA A 8 -19.21 -11.70 0.74
CA ALA A 8 -19.22 -12.91 1.54
C ALA A 8 -19.37 -12.60 3.04
N VAL A 9 -18.60 -11.66 3.58
CA VAL A 9 -18.71 -11.21 4.98
C VAL A 9 -20.13 -10.76 5.31
N ASN A 10 -20.74 -9.95 4.45
CA ASN A 10 -22.12 -9.49 4.62
C ASN A 10 -23.14 -10.65 4.52
N LYS A 11 -23.02 -11.50 3.50
CA LYS A 11 -23.93 -12.64 3.28
C LYS A 11 -23.95 -13.61 4.46
N PHE A 12 -22.77 -13.91 5.02
CA PHE A 12 -22.63 -14.84 6.13
C PHE A 12 -22.69 -14.18 7.51
N HIS A 13 -22.87 -12.86 7.57
CA HIS A 13 -22.95 -12.08 8.82
C HIS A 13 -21.72 -12.32 9.72
N ILE A 14 -20.54 -12.34 9.10
CA ILE A 14 -19.27 -12.55 9.81
C ILE A 14 -18.91 -11.22 10.49
N PRO A 15 -18.64 -11.19 11.82
CA PRO A 15 -18.40 -9.95 12.56
C PRO A 15 -16.95 -9.46 12.37
N VAL A 16 -16.56 -9.18 11.12
CA VAL A 16 -15.23 -8.70 10.74
C VAL A 16 -15.32 -7.47 9.87
N ALA A 17 -14.39 -6.55 10.04
CA ALA A 17 -14.23 -5.43 9.12
C ALA A 17 -13.43 -5.89 7.90
N VAL A 18 -13.88 -5.49 6.71
CA VAL A 18 -13.14 -5.68 5.46
C VAL A 18 -12.59 -4.33 5.05
N LYS A 19 -11.26 -4.23 4.97
CA LYS A 19 -10.57 -2.99 4.63
C LYS A 19 -9.81 -3.17 3.33
N ARG A 20 -9.86 -2.14 2.47
CA ARG A 20 -8.98 -2.05 1.31
C ARG A 20 -7.67 -1.38 1.74
N VAL A 21 -6.56 -1.93 1.29
CA VAL A 21 -5.23 -1.40 1.57
C VAL A 21 -4.43 -1.30 0.27
N GLY A 22 -3.31 -0.58 0.33
CA GLY A 22 -2.32 -0.55 -0.75
C GLY A 22 -1.69 -1.91 -1.02
N CYS A 23 -0.82 -1.99 -2.03
CA CYS A 23 -0.09 -3.21 -2.35
C CYS A 23 0.78 -3.65 -1.16
N SER A 24 0.85 -4.96 -0.89
CA SER A 24 1.71 -5.54 0.15
C SER A 24 3.15 -5.81 -0.31
N GLY A 25 3.46 -5.58 -1.59
CA GLY A 25 4.74 -5.90 -2.22
C GLY A 25 4.87 -7.34 -2.71
N LEU A 26 3.94 -8.25 -2.35
CA LEU A 26 3.89 -9.63 -2.82
C LEU A 26 3.22 -9.75 -4.20
N CYS A 27 3.69 -8.97 -5.18
CA CYS A 27 3.05 -8.89 -6.51
C CYS A 27 3.00 -10.25 -7.23
N HIS A 28 4.00 -11.10 -7.02
CA HIS A 28 4.07 -12.45 -7.60
C HIS A 28 3.03 -13.44 -7.00
N GLN A 29 2.42 -13.10 -5.86
CA GLN A 29 1.38 -13.90 -5.20
C GLN A 29 0.01 -13.18 -5.19
N ALA A 30 -0.10 -12.06 -5.90
CA ALA A 30 -1.34 -11.31 -5.97
C ALA A 30 -2.42 -12.10 -6.73
N PRO A 31 -3.70 -12.00 -6.33
CA PRO A 31 -4.21 -11.18 -5.23
C PRO A 31 -3.99 -11.85 -3.86
N THR A 32 -3.61 -11.03 -2.87
CA THR A 32 -3.40 -11.45 -1.48
C THR A 32 -4.47 -10.88 -0.56
N VAL A 33 -4.83 -11.63 0.49
CA VAL A 33 -5.68 -11.15 1.58
C VAL A 33 -4.94 -11.34 2.89
N GLU A 34 -4.84 -10.28 3.68
CA GLU A 34 -4.28 -10.33 5.02
C GLU A 34 -5.41 -10.46 6.05
N LEU A 35 -5.32 -11.46 6.92
CA LEU A 35 -6.21 -11.64 8.06
C LEU A 35 -5.51 -11.18 9.33
N LEU A 36 -6.15 -10.27 10.05
CA LEU A 36 -5.72 -9.84 11.37
C LEU A 36 -6.69 -10.40 12.43
N VAL A 37 -6.27 -11.43 13.16
CA VAL A 37 -7.09 -12.10 14.18
C VAL A 37 -6.32 -12.14 15.50
N GLY A 38 -6.86 -11.50 16.54
CA GLY A 38 -6.22 -11.47 17.87
C GLY A 38 -4.81 -10.87 17.85
N GLY A 39 -4.57 -9.86 17.00
CA GLY A 39 -3.25 -9.23 16.82
C GLY A 39 -2.25 -10.04 15.99
N ARG A 40 -2.63 -11.23 15.50
CA ARG A 40 -1.78 -12.06 14.64
C ARG A 40 -2.17 -11.88 13.18
N ARG A 41 -1.16 -11.67 12.33
CA ARG A 41 -1.31 -11.58 10.88
C ARG A 41 -1.20 -12.96 10.26
N LYS A 42 -2.03 -13.22 9.25
CA LYS A 42 -1.92 -14.37 8.33
C LYS A 42 -2.12 -13.85 6.92
N TYR A 43 -1.42 -14.43 5.96
CA TYR A 43 -1.61 -14.11 4.54
C TYR A 43 -2.30 -15.28 3.84
N ILE A 44 -3.29 -14.96 3.03
CA ILE A 44 -3.92 -15.89 2.11
C ILE A 44 -3.41 -15.54 0.71
N LEU A 45 -2.67 -16.47 0.12
CA LEU A 45 -2.05 -16.33 -1.20
C LEU A 45 -2.84 -17.13 -2.25
N GLY A 46 -2.74 -16.73 -3.52
CA GLY A 46 -3.38 -17.46 -4.64
C GLY A 46 -4.91 -17.42 -4.62
N LEU A 47 -5.48 -16.35 -4.06
CA LEU A 47 -6.91 -16.26 -3.82
C LEU A 47 -7.68 -15.97 -5.13
N ARG A 48 -8.73 -16.75 -5.41
CA ARG A 48 -9.67 -16.45 -6.51
C ARG A 48 -10.98 -15.89 -5.94
N PRO A 49 -11.66 -14.97 -6.66
CA PRO A 49 -12.96 -14.46 -6.25
C PRO A 49 -13.98 -15.55 -5.90
N GLU A 50 -13.98 -16.66 -6.63
CA GLU A 50 -14.88 -17.80 -6.41
C GLU A 50 -14.66 -18.49 -5.05
N ASN A 51 -13.41 -18.51 -4.56
CA ASN A 51 -13.00 -19.24 -3.35
C ASN A 51 -13.02 -18.36 -2.08
N ALA A 52 -13.31 -17.06 -2.21
CA ALA A 52 -13.37 -16.13 -1.10
C ALA A 52 -14.31 -16.56 0.05
N PRO A 53 -15.54 -17.06 -0.23
CA PRO A 53 -16.45 -17.50 0.82
C PRO A 53 -15.87 -18.63 1.67
N GLN A 54 -15.30 -19.66 1.04
CA GLN A 54 -14.80 -20.86 1.71
C GLN A 54 -13.74 -20.51 2.76
N ILE A 55 -12.77 -19.68 2.39
CA ILE A 55 -11.66 -19.34 3.28
C ILE A 55 -12.10 -18.49 4.45
N LEU A 56 -13.09 -17.61 4.24
CA LEU A 56 -13.71 -16.88 5.35
C LEU A 56 -14.39 -17.84 6.33
N LEU A 57 -15.04 -18.91 5.85
CA LEU A 57 -15.66 -19.91 6.72
C LEU A 57 -14.65 -20.78 7.47
N GLU A 58 -13.49 -21.06 6.87
CA GLU A 58 -12.40 -21.79 7.53
C GLU A 58 -11.78 -20.99 8.68
N HIS A 59 -11.74 -19.66 8.56
CA HIS A 59 -11.06 -18.79 9.52
C HIS A 59 -11.98 -18.17 10.58
N PHE A 60 -13.28 -18.01 10.29
CA PHE A 60 -14.24 -17.38 11.19
C PHE A 60 -15.43 -18.32 11.44
N PRO A 61 -15.60 -18.84 12.67
CA PRO A 61 -16.71 -19.74 12.99
C PRO A 61 -18.05 -18.99 12.82
N ILE A 62 -18.90 -19.47 11.91
CA ILE A 62 -20.24 -18.90 11.72
C ILE A 62 -21.15 -19.32 12.88
N ARG A 63 -21.95 -18.38 13.38
CA ARG A 63 -23.04 -18.67 14.33
C ARG A 63 -24.19 -19.52 13.76
N SER A 64 -24.25 -19.78 12.45
CA SER A 64 -25.39 -20.44 11.79
C SER A 64 -24.98 -21.75 11.09
N PRO A 65 -25.20 -22.91 11.73
CA PRO A 65 -24.81 -24.23 11.21
C PRO A 65 -25.46 -24.59 9.86
N TRP A 66 -26.73 -24.22 9.67
CA TRP A 66 -27.50 -24.54 8.46
C TRP A 66 -26.94 -23.87 7.19
N LYS A 67 -26.40 -22.65 7.32
CA LYS A 67 -25.76 -21.94 6.19
C LYS A 67 -24.41 -22.55 5.80
N VAL A 68 -23.66 -23.06 6.79
CA VAL A 68 -22.42 -23.82 6.54
C VAL A 68 -22.73 -25.13 5.80
N LEU A 69 -23.76 -25.84 6.26
CA LEU A 69 -24.17 -27.11 5.67
C LEU A 69 -24.65 -26.94 4.22
N ALA A 70 -25.44 -25.90 3.94
CA ALA A 70 -25.89 -25.57 2.59
C ALA A 70 -24.73 -25.22 1.64
N LEU A 71 -23.66 -24.57 2.15
CA LEU A 71 -22.49 -24.27 1.34
C LEU A 71 -21.72 -25.56 0.98
N LYS A 72 -21.47 -26.41 1.98
CA LYS A 72 -20.80 -27.71 1.79
C LYS A 72 -21.59 -28.61 0.83
N ALA A 73 -22.91 -28.63 0.93
CA ALA A 73 -23.77 -29.38 0.02
C ALA A 73 -23.70 -28.86 -1.43
N LYS A 74 -23.64 -27.53 -1.61
CA LYS A 74 -23.52 -26.90 -2.92
C LYS A 74 -22.16 -27.17 -3.56
N GLU A 75 -21.09 -27.19 -2.77
CA GLU A 75 -19.74 -27.59 -3.22
C GLU A 75 -19.68 -29.06 -3.60
N TRP A 76 -20.22 -29.95 -2.75
CA TRP A 76 -20.31 -31.37 -3.05
C TRP A 76 -21.08 -31.64 -4.36
N LEU A 77 -22.20 -30.95 -4.58
CA LEU A 77 -22.94 -31.02 -5.85
C LEU A 77 -22.11 -30.48 -7.03
N ARG A 78 -21.37 -29.39 -6.84
CA ARG A 78 -20.51 -28.82 -7.89
C ARG A 78 -19.39 -29.78 -8.28
N ASP A 79 -18.73 -30.40 -7.30
CA ASP A 79 -17.64 -31.35 -7.51
C ASP A 79 -18.12 -32.64 -8.18
N ILE A 80 -19.36 -33.06 -7.92
CA ILE A 80 -20.01 -34.18 -8.62
C ILE A 80 -20.33 -33.85 -10.07
N TRP A 81 -20.81 -32.62 -10.34
CA TRP A 81 -21.36 -32.27 -11.66
C TRP A 81 -20.31 -31.68 -12.61
N SER A 82 -19.30 -30.99 -12.08
CA SER A 82 -18.08 -30.64 -12.79
C SER A 82 -16.90 -31.09 -11.93
N PRO A 83 -16.26 -32.23 -12.24
CA PRO A 83 -15.00 -32.58 -11.63
C PRO A 83 -13.98 -31.55 -12.12
N SER A 84 -13.89 -30.42 -11.41
CA SER A 84 -12.91 -29.39 -11.74
C SER A 84 -11.55 -30.05 -11.61
N GLU A 85 -10.70 -29.89 -12.62
CA GLU A 85 -9.28 -30.18 -12.47
C GLU A 85 -8.81 -29.46 -11.20
N LYS A 86 -8.44 -30.25 -10.18
CA LYS A 86 -7.82 -29.76 -8.96
C LYS A 86 -6.50 -29.13 -9.39
N HIS A 87 -6.52 -27.85 -9.70
CA HIS A 87 -5.32 -27.08 -9.93
C HIS A 87 -4.46 -27.21 -8.67
N ALA A 88 -3.21 -27.64 -8.84
CA ALA A 88 -2.30 -28.00 -7.75
C ALA A 88 -2.01 -26.84 -6.77
N ASP A 89 -2.33 -25.60 -7.13
CA ASP A 89 -2.16 -24.42 -6.30
C ASP A 89 -3.51 -23.81 -5.89
N GLY A 90 -4.18 -24.48 -4.96
CA GLY A 90 -5.26 -23.87 -4.20
C GLY A 90 -4.77 -22.73 -3.31
N PRO A 91 -5.69 -21.94 -2.73
CA PRO A 91 -5.34 -20.84 -1.83
C PRO A 91 -4.55 -21.35 -0.62
N LYS A 92 -3.41 -20.72 -0.33
CA LYS A 92 -2.50 -21.12 0.77
C LYS A 92 -2.56 -20.09 1.88
N THR A 93 -2.84 -20.55 3.10
CA THR A 93 -2.73 -19.70 4.30
C THR A 93 -1.32 -19.84 4.87
N VAL A 94 -0.59 -18.73 4.90
CA VAL A 94 0.80 -18.68 5.38
C VAL A 94 0.93 -17.71 6.55
N LEU A 95 1.88 -17.99 7.43
CA LEU A 95 2.21 -17.14 8.57
C LEU A 95 3.35 -16.18 8.20
N PRO A 96 3.49 -15.03 8.87
CA PRO A 96 4.66 -14.15 8.68
C PRO A 96 6.01 -14.84 8.95
N THR A 97 6.00 -15.90 9.76
CA THR A 97 7.17 -16.75 10.06
C THR A 97 7.47 -17.80 9.01
N ASP A 98 6.64 -17.90 7.97
CA ASP A 98 6.91 -18.77 6.83
C ASP A 98 8.28 -18.42 6.22
N PRO A 99 9.17 -19.39 5.94
CA PRO A 99 10.53 -19.11 5.51
C PRO A 99 10.63 -18.20 4.29
N ASP A 100 9.73 -18.34 3.31
CA ASP A 100 9.76 -17.56 2.08
C ASP A 100 9.34 -16.11 2.33
N LEU A 101 8.26 -15.90 3.11
CA LEU A 101 7.81 -14.57 3.50
C LEU A 101 8.79 -13.87 4.45
N ALA A 102 9.32 -14.60 5.43
CA ALA A 102 10.30 -14.08 6.37
C ALA A 102 11.58 -13.66 5.64
N THR A 103 12.01 -14.43 4.64
CA THR A 103 13.15 -14.08 3.79
C THR A 103 12.86 -12.87 2.93
N PHE A 104 11.68 -12.81 2.30
CA PHE A 104 11.27 -11.71 1.44
C PHE A 104 11.19 -10.38 2.19
N PHE A 105 10.56 -10.36 3.37
CA PHE A 105 10.33 -9.14 4.12
C PHE A 105 11.42 -8.80 5.13
N GLY A 106 12.12 -9.78 5.69
CA GLY A 106 12.97 -9.61 6.88
C GLY A 106 14.21 -8.73 6.67
N ARG A 107 14.64 -8.51 5.41
CA ARG A 107 15.79 -7.66 5.08
C ARG A 107 15.40 -6.28 4.56
N GLN A 108 14.11 -5.99 4.41
CA GLN A 108 13.64 -4.73 3.83
C GLN A 108 13.65 -3.61 4.87
N VAL A 109 14.32 -2.50 4.57
CA VAL A 109 14.19 -1.25 5.34
C VAL A 109 13.18 -0.35 4.61
N ARG A 110 12.00 -0.19 5.21
CA ARG A 110 10.91 0.58 4.61
C ARG A 110 10.92 2.00 5.12
N ILE A 111 11.45 2.90 4.31
CA ILE A 111 11.41 4.35 4.57
C ILE A 111 10.27 4.96 3.75
N ALA A 112 10.42 4.96 2.42
CA ALA A 112 9.41 5.50 1.51
C ALA A 112 8.09 4.71 1.48
N THR A 113 8.09 3.46 1.94
CA THR A 113 6.94 2.55 1.97
C THR A 113 6.59 2.09 3.40
N GLU A 114 6.98 2.84 4.42
CA GLU A 114 6.47 2.60 5.78
C GLU A 114 4.93 2.49 5.79
N HIS A 115 4.39 1.50 6.51
CA HIS A 115 2.97 1.08 6.51
C HIS A 115 2.45 0.43 5.22
N LEU A 116 3.34 -0.17 4.42
CA LEU A 116 2.97 -0.99 3.25
C LEU A 116 1.93 -2.06 3.60
N GLY A 117 0.84 -2.10 2.83
CA GLY A 117 -0.27 -3.03 3.03
C GLY A 117 -1.12 -2.75 4.28
N GLU A 118 -0.89 -1.67 5.01
CA GLU A 118 -1.63 -1.36 6.25
C GLU A 118 -2.64 -0.23 6.07
N LEU A 119 -2.29 0.81 5.30
CA LEU A 119 -3.13 1.99 5.10
C LEU A 119 -4.11 1.81 3.94
N ASP A 120 -5.31 2.36 4.09
CA ASP A 120 -6.15 2.66 2.93
C ASP A 120 -5.55 3.90 2.23
N PRO A 121 -5.13 3.79 0.95
CA PRO A 121 -4.47 4.90 0.25
C PRO A 121 -5.32 6.17 0.15
N LEU A 122 -6.64 6.06 0.27
CA LEU A 122 -7.58 7.18 0.14
C LEU A 122 -8.15 7.67 1.48
N ASP A 123 -7.78 7.05 2.61
CA ASP A 123 -8.22 7.50 3.93
C ASP A 123 -7.23 8.50 4.54
N LEU A 124 -7.59 9.78 4.46
CA LEU A 124 -6.82 10.89 5.01
C LEU A 124 -6.60 10.76 6.53
N LYS A 125 -7.60 10.27 7.28
CA LYS A 125 -7.51 10.16 8.75
C LYS A 125 -6.53 9.08 9.16
N GLU A 126 -6.47 7.98 8.40
CA GLU A 126 -5.47 6.95 8.63
C GLU A 126 -4.05 7.45 8.38
N TYR A 127 -3.86 8.20 7.28
CA TYR A 127 -2.57 8.81 6.99
C TYR A 127 -2.13 9.75 8.12
N GLN A 128 -3.03 10.61 8.62
CA GLN A 128 -2.75 11.49 9.76
C GLN A 128 -2.46 10.72 11.07
N ARG A 129 -3.17 9.61 11.32
CA ARG A 129 -3.00 8.80 12.54
C ARG A 129 -1.61 8.18 12.64
N VAL A 130 -0.96 7.90 11.51
CA VAL A 130 0.42 7.41 11.47
C VAL A 130 1.47 8.52 11.34
N GLY A 131 1.09 9.78 11.59
CA GLY A 131 2.01 10.93 11.55
C GLY A 131 2.09 11.63 10.20
N GLY A 132 1.28 11.25 9.21
CA GLY A 132 1.19 11.96 7.94
C GLY A 132 0.86 13.45 8.12
N PHE A 133 1.45 14.30 7.29
CA PHE A 133 1.42 15.77 7.35
C PHE A 133 2.14 16.41 8.55
N SER A 134 2.75 15.65 9.46
CA SER A 134 3.53 16.26 10.54
C SER A 134 4.75 17.01 10.01
N ALA A 135 5.41 16.48 8.97
CA ALA A 135 6.56 17.15 8.38
C ALA A 135 6.14 18.40 7.61
N LEU A 136 5.04 18.35 6.87
CA LEU A 136 4.48 19.52 6.21
C LEU A 136 4.07 20.62 7.20
N ARG A 137 3.46 20.25 8.33
CA ARG A 137 3.11 21.22 9.38
C ARG A 137 4.35 21.97 9.88
N ARG A 138 5.45 21.25 10.14
CA ARG A 138 6.73 21.85 10.55
C ARG A 138 7.28 22.76 9.45
N ALA A 139 7.26 22.30 8.20
CA ALA A 139 7.70 23.09 7.05
C ALA A 139 6.92 24.40 6.87
N LEU A 140 5.61 24.41 7.19
CA LEU A 140 4.76 25.59 7.03
C LEU A 140 4.85 26.59 8.19
N PHE A 141 4.99 26.10 9.42
CA PHE A 141 4.77 26.93 10.61
C PHE A 141 5.99 27.06 11.53
N GLU A 142 6.99 26.18 11.40
CA GLU A 142 8.12 26.12 12.33
C GLU A 142 9.45 26.40 11.63
N TRP A 143 9.59 26.02 10.36
CA TRP A 143 10.84 26.10 9.62
C TRP A 143 10.81 27.14 8.50
N THR A 144 11.96 27.78 8.27
CA THR A 144 12.17 28.59 7.07
C THR A 144 12.50 27.70 5.86
N PRO A 145 12.29 28.18 4.62
CA PRO A 145 12.70 27.47 3.41
C PRO A 145 14.17 27.01 3.43
N GLU A 146 15.07 27.83 3.95
CA GLU A 146 16.50 27.52 4.07
C GLU A 146 16.76 26.38 5.07
N GLN A 147 16.02 26.33 6.17
CA GLN A 147 16.13 25.23 7.15
C GLN A 147 15.66 23.91 6.53
N ILE A 148 14.57 23.92 5.77
CA ILE A 148 14.09 22.73 5.04
C ILE A 148 15.17 22.25 4.05
N ILE A 149 15.74 23.16 3.26
CA ILE A 149 16.80 22.81 2.30
C ILE A 149 18.03 22.22 3.00
N ARG A 150 18.46 22.82 4.12
CA ARG A 150 19.59 22.31 4.91
C ARG A 150 19.33 20.91 5.45
N GLU A 151 18.12 20.63 5.93
CA GLU A 151 17.73 19.29 6.39
C GLU A 151 17.83 18.25 5.25
N ILE A 152 17.31 18.59 4.07
CA ILE A 152 17.38 17.71 2.89
C ILE A 152 18.84 17.51 2.43
N GLN A 153 19.68 18.54 2.50
CA GLN A 153 21.12 18.40 2.24
C GLN A 153 21.80 17.48 3.25
N ALA A 154 21.51 17.66 4.55
CA ALA A 154 22.06 16.85 5.63
C ALA A 154 21.67 15.37 5.52
N SER A 155 20.46 15.08 5.04
CA SER A 155 19.99 13.70 4.79
C SER A 155 20.79 12.96 3.69
N GLY A 156 21.52 13.69 2.84
CA GLY A 156 22.21 13.13 1.68
C GLY A 156 21.28 12.60 0.58
N LEU A 157 20.00 13.02 0.55
CA LEU A 157 19.03 12.56 -0.44
C LEU A 157 19.50 12.88 -1.87
N ARG A 158 19.40 11.87 -2.74
CA ARG A 158 19.73 11.95 -4.16
C ARG A 158 18.50 11.67 -5.01
N GLY A 159 18.44 12.22 -6.22
CA GLY A 159 17.38 11.96 -7.18
C GLY A 159 17.23 10.48 -7.49
N ARG A 160 16.01 9.96 -7.43
CA ARG A 160 15.71 8.52 -7.58
C ARG A 160 15.35 8.09 -9.00
N GLY A 161 15.19 9.02 -9.94
CA GLY A 161 15.01 8.74 -11.38
C GLY A 161 16.31 8.47 -12.14
N GLY A 162 17.27 7.76 -11.54
CA GLY A 162 18.51 7.34 -12.21
C GLY A 162 19.72 8.28 -12.09
N ALA A 163 19.59 9.57 -12.41
CA ALA A 163 20.73 10.50 -12.46
C ALA A 163 21.44 10.74 -11.11
N GLY A 164 20.76 10.50 -9.99
CA GLY A 164 21.37 10.55 -8.67
C GLY A 164 21.91 11.93 -8.26
N PHE A 165 21.40 13.03 -8.81
CA PHE A 165 21.82 14.38 -8.43
C PHE A 165 21.40 14.72 -6.98
N PRO A 166 22.23 15.39 -6.15
CA PRO A 166 21.86 15.74 -4.78
C PRO A 166 20.60 16.64 -4.73
N THR A 167 19.54 16.15 -4.09
CA THR A 167 18.23 16.81 -4.08
C THR A 167 18.28 18.18 -3.40
N GLY A 168 18.96 18.27 -2.25
CA GLY A 168 19.09 19.53 -1.52
C GLY A 168 19.92 20.59 -2.26
N GLN A 169 20.88 20.18 -3.09
CA GLN A 169 21.60 21.12 -3.96
C GLN A 169 20.71 21.65 -5.08
N LYS A 170 19.90 20.78 -5.69
CA LYS A 170 18.92 21.18 -6.71
C LYS A 170 17.92 22.17 -6.13
N TRP A 171 17.40 21.91 -4.93
CA TRP A 171 16.44 22.81 -4.28
C TRP A 171 17.05 24.17 -3.94
N ALA A 172 18.29 24.20 -3.44
CA ALA A 172 19.02 25.45 -3.18
C ALA A 172 19.17 26.31 -4.44
N GLN A 173 19.51 25.69 -5.58
CA GLN A 173 19.65 26.40 -6.86
C GLN A 173 18.32 27.01 -7.33
N VAL A 174 17.21 26.29 -7.17
CA VAL A 174 15.87 26.79 -7.50
C VAL A 174 15.45 27.91 -6.56
N ALA A 175 15.66 27.75 -5.25
CA ALA A 175 15.33 28.74 -4.24
C ALA A 175 16.08 30.07 -4.48
N ALA A 176 17.35 30.00 -4.88
CA ALA A 176 18.19 31.17 -5.18
C ALA A 176 17.77 31.97 -6.42
N GLN A 177 16.91 31.43 -7.29
CA GLN A 177 16.45 32.17 -8.48
C GLN A 177 15.49 33.31 -8.07
N PRO A 178 15.72 34.56 -8.51
CA PRO A 178 14.86 35.68 -8.15
C PRO A 178 13.55 35.73 -8.97
N ARG A 179 13.53 35.06 -10.13
CA ARG A 179 12.39 35.13 -11.07
C ARG A 179 11.22 34.26 -10.61
N GLN A 180 10.02 34.82 -10.76
CA GLN A 180 8.74 34.15 -10.55
C GLN A 180 7.93 34.12 -11.87
N PRO A 181 6.97 33.19 -12.03
CA PRO A 181 6.65 32.09 -11.12
C PRO A 181 7.69 30.96 -11.16
N LYS A 182 7.85 30.25 -10.04
CA LYS A 182 8.56 28.97 -9.96
C LYS A 182 7.58 27.81 -9.92
N PHE A 183 7.97 26.70 -10.53
CA PHE A 183 7.15 25.51 -10.69
C PHE A 183 7.82 24.29 -10.08
N LEU A 184 7.00 23.44 -9.48
CA LEU A 184 7.38 22.09 -9.10
C LEU A 184 6.82 21.11 -10.13
N ILE A 185 7.66 20.18 -10.59
CA ILE A 185 7.24 19.10 -11.46
C ILE A 185 7.59 17.80 -10.77
N CYS A 186 6.59 16.98 -10.49
CA CYS A 186 6.76 15.64 -9.99
C CYS A 186 6.68 14.68 -11.19
N ASN A 187 7.83 14.17 -11.63
CA ASN A 187 7.85 13.24 -12.76
C ASN A 187 7.30 11.88 -12.30
N GLY A 188 6.14 11.49 -12.83
CA GLY A 188 5.54 10.16 -12.65
C GLY A 188 5.66 9.25 -13.88
N ASP A 189 6.45 9.65 -14.89
CA ASP A 189 6.68 8.87 -16.12
C ASP A 189 7.68 7.73 -15.86
N GLU A 190 7.15 6.61 -15.37
CA GLU A 190 7.89 5.37 -15.10
C GLU A 190 7.92 4.47 -16.35
N GLY A 191 8.64 4.92 -17.38
CA GLY A 191 8.70 4.25 -18.69
C GLY A 191 9.67 3.05 -18.78
N ASP A 192 10.53 2.86 -17.80
CA ASP A 192 11.55 1.81 -17.82
C ASP A 192 10.94 0.41 -17.62
N PRO A 193 11.26 -0.59 -18.49
CA PRO A 193 10.73 -1.94 -18.35
C PRO A 193 11.04 -2.55 -16.98
N GLY A 194 9.99 -2.97 -16.27
CA GLY A 194 10.10 -3.59 -14.95
C GLY A 194 10.15 -2.61 -13.78
N ALA A 195 10.13 -1.29 -14.02
CA ALA A 195 9.92 -0.30 -12.98
C ALA A 195 8.42 -0.20 -12.63
N PHE A 196 8.11 -0.23 -11.33
CA PHE A 196 6.75 -0.06 -10.79
C PHE A 196 6.78 0.59 -9.39
N MET A 197 7.91 1.17 -9.01
CA MET A 197 8.12 1.82 -7.72
C MET A 197 7.32 3.12 -7.62
N ASP A 198 7.32 3.94 -8.66
CA ASP A 198 6.57 5.20 -8.67
C ASP A 198 5.08 4.91 -8.70
N ARG A 199 4.65 3.97 -9.56
CA ARG A 199 3.28 3.45 -9.55
C ARG A 199 2.85 2.98 -8.16
N THR A 200 3.69 2.23 -7.46
CA THR A 200 3.39 1.73 -6.11
C THR A 200 3.19 2.89 -5.12
N LEU A 201 4.04 3.91 -5.17
CA LEU A 201 3.91 5.08 -4.30
C LEU A 201 2.64 5.87 -4.60
N LEU A 202 2.29 6.05 -5.87
CA LEU A 202 1.09 6.80 -6.26
C LEU A 202 -0.20 6.05 -5.93
N GLU A 203 -0.25 4.74 -6.17
CA GLU A 203 -1.43 3.93 -5.88
C GLU A 203 -1.60 3.66 -4.39
N SER A 204 -0.51 3.49 -3.64
CA SER A 204 -0.56 3.04 -2.23
C SER A 204 -0.31 4.16 -1.21
N PHE A 205 0.38 5.24 -1.59
CA PHE A 205 0.78 6.32 -0.69
C PHE A 205 0.61 7.73 -1.32
N PRO A 206 -0.54 8.05 -1.94
CA PRO A 206 -0.71 9.31 -2.66
C PRO A 206 -0.52 10.54 -1.76
N PHE A 207 -1.01 10.51 -0.51
CA PHE A 207 -0.82 11.62 0.42
C PHE A 207 0.64 11.87 0.79
N ARG A 208 1.50 10.84 0.78
CA ARG A 208 2.93 10.98 1.02
C ARG A 208 3.63 11.70 -0.14
N VAL A 209 3.24 11.39 -1.37
CA VAL A 209 3.74 12.08 -2.57
C VAL A 209 3.33 13.54 -2.55
N ILE A 210 2.05 13.81 -2.23
CA ILE A 210 1.51 15.17 -2.10
C ILE A 210 2.22 15.94 -0.97
N GLU A 211 2.43 15.32 0.18
CA GLU A 211 3.15 15.92 1.31
C GLU A 211 4.58 16.30 0.92
N GLY A 212 5.31 15.38 0.28
CA GLY A 212 6.67 15.65 -0.19
C GLY A 212 6.73 16.78 -1.22
N ALA A 213 5.79 16.80 -2.17
CA ALA A 213 5.66 17.86 -3.16
C ALA A 213 5.35 19.22 -2.52
N ALA A 214 4.45 19.26 -1.54
CA ALA A 214 4.12 20.49 -0.80
C ALA A 214 5.33 21.02 -0.01
N ILE A 215 6.07 20.14 0.69
CA ILE A 215 7.30 20.53 1.41
C ILE A 215 8.33 21.09 0.44
N ALA A 216 8.54 20.43 -0.70
CA ALA A 216 9.45 20.89 -1.74
C ALA A 216 9.04 22.26 -2.30
N ALA A 217 7.74 22.49 -2.51
CA ALA A 217 7.21 23.76 -2.97
C ALA A 217 7.46 24.89 -1.96
N VAL A 218 7.22 24.65 -0.66
CA VAL A 218 7.53 25.58 0.42
C VAL A 218 9.03 25.91 0.44
N ALA A 219 9.88 24.89 0.36
CA ALA A 219 11.34 25.06 0.40
C ALA A 219 11.89 25.86 -0.79
N THR A 220 11.26 25.77 -1.96
CA THR A 220 11.77 26.36 -3.21
C THR A 220 11.05 27.64 -3.62
N GLY A 221 9.94 27.99 -2.94
CA GLY A 221 9.09 29.13 -3.29
C GLY A 221 8.28 28.89 -4.57
N CYS A 222 7.92 27.64 -4.85
CA CYS A 222 7.04 27.28 -5.95
C CYS A 222 5.58 27.43 -5.53
N HIS A 223 4.78 28.08 -6.37
CA HIS A 223 3.36 28.33 -6.09
C HIS A 223 2.43 27.38 -6.88
N GLN A 224 2.97 26.68 -7.87
CA GLN A 224 2.25 25.74 -8.71
C GLN A 224 3.07 24.45 -8.87
N GLY A 225 2.37 23.33 -8.76
CA GLY A 225 2.92 22.00 -8.92
C GLY A 225 2.18 21.25 -10.03
N PHE A 226 2.93 20.52 -10.85
CA PHE A 226 2.40 19.62 -11.86
C PHE A 226 2.83 18.20 -11.56
N PHE A 227 1.93 17.27 -11.85
CA PHE A 227 2.18 15.85 -11.88
C PHE A 227 1.94 15.37 -13.31
#